data_AF-A0A3D0Z8V7-F1
#
_entry.id   AF-A0A3D0Z8V7-F1
#
_cell.length_a   1.000
_cell.length_b   1.000
_cell.length_c   1.000
_cell.angle_alpha   90.00
_cell.angle_beta   90.00
_cell.angle_gamma   90.00
#
_symmetry.space_group_name_H-M   'P 1'
#
loop_
_entity.id
_entity.type
_entity.pdbx_description
1 polymer ?
#
loop_
_entity_poly.entity_id
_entity_poly.type
_entity_poly.pdbx_seq_one_letter_code
_entity_poly.pdbx_strand_id
1 'polypeptide(L)' 'MEQNIKKAVEQFETLIRSQLERVENMKRQDDFVDYKSLDKLIIGVCGGDGIGPVITDESARVLKYLLADEVSAGKV' A
#
# COMPACT_ATOMS: atom_id res chain seq x y z
N MET A 1 -36.12 -11.03 9.75
CA MET A 1 -35.84 -9.66 9.25
C MET A 1 -35.06 -8.85 10.29
N GLU A 2 -35.54 -8.73 11.53
CA GLU A 2 -34.79 -8.05 12.61
C GLU A 2 -33.38 -8.62 12.86
N GLN A 3 -33.22 -9.95 12.89
CA GLN A 3 -31.90 -10.56 13.06
C GLN A 3 -30.91 -10.17 11.95
N ASN A 4 -31.39 -9.98 10.71
CA ASN A 4 -30.54 -9.54 9.60
C ASN A 4 -30.15 -8.07 9.74
N ILE A 5 -31.07 -7.23 10.21
CA ILE A 5 -30.79 -5.82 10.51
C ILE A 5 -29.74 -5.72 11.61
N LYS A 6 -29.91 -6.49 12.71
CA LYS A 6 -28.94 -6.51 13.83
C LYS A 6 -27.54 -6.94 13.37
N LYS A 7 -27.45 -8.02 12.59
CA LYS A 7 -26.17 -8.49 12.02
C LYS A 7 -25.51 -7.45 11.12
N ALA A 8 -26.29 -6.77 10.28
CA ALA A 8 -25.77 -5.71 9.43
C ALA A 8 -25.20 -4.55 10.25
N VAL A 9 -25.92 -4.10 11.30
CA VAL A 9 -25.44 -3.04 12.19
C VAL A 9 -24.13 -3.43 12.88
N GLU A 10 -24.01 -4.65 13.40
CA GLU A 10 -22.78 -5.16 14.02
C GLU A 10 -21.58 -5.17 13.05
N GLN A 11 -21.82 -5.58 11.80
CA GLN A 11 -20.80 -5.57 10.74
C GLN A 11 -20.37 -4.16 10.38
N PHE A 12 -21.31 -3.23 10.21
CA PHE A 12 -21.01 -1.83 9.90
C PHE A 12 -20.31 -1.13 11.06
N GLU A 13 -20.69 -1.39 12.31
CA GLU A 13 -20.02 -0.86 13.49
C GLU A 13 -18.56 -1.31 13.52
N THR A 14 -18.31 -2.60 13.30
CA THR A 14 -16.94 -3.16 13.24
C THR A 14 -16.12 -2.48 12.15
N LEU A 15 -16.70 -2.32 10.96
CA LEU A 15 -16.06 -1.62 9.84
C LEU A 15 -15.71 -0.18 10.23
N ILE A 16 -16.67 0.59 10.72
CA ILE A 16 -16.47 2.01 11.06
C ILE A 16 -15.39 2.16 12.15
N ARG A 17 -15.41 1.32 13.19
CA ARG A 17 -14.38 1.33 14.23
C ARG A 17 -12.98 1.08 13.66
N SER A 18 -12.84 0.08 12.79
CA SER A 18 -11.55 -0.20 12.11
C SER A 18 -11.06 0.97 11.26
N GLN A 19 -11.98 1.67 10.57
CA GLN A 19 -11.62 2.82 9.74
C GLN A 19 -11.21 4.03 10.59
N LEU A 20 -11.91 4.28 11.70
CA LEU A 20 -11.55 5.35 12.63
C LEU A 20 -10.17 5.11 13.25
N GLU A 21 -9.88 3.88 13.69
CA GLU A 21 -8.55 3.53 14.20
C GLU A 21 -7.45 3.77 13.16
N ARG A 22 -7.69 3.35 11.91
CA ARG A 22 -6.76 3.61 10.80
C ARG A 22 -6.51 5.10 10.60
N VAL A 23 -7.56 5.92 10.61
CA VAL A 23 -7.44 7.38 10.46
C VAL A 23 -6.62 7.98 11.60
N GLU A 24 -6.87 7.56 12.84
CA GLU A 24 -6.09 8.05 13.98
C GLU A 24 -4.62 7.60 13.93
N ASN A 25 -4.34 6.39 13.44
CA ASN A 25 -2.97 5.94 13.17
C ASN A 25 -2.28 6.80 12.11
N MET A 26 -2.97 7.13 11.01
CA MET A 26 -2.42 7.97 9.94
C MET A 26 -2.14 9.40 10.42
N LYS A 27 -3.01 9.97 11.28
CA LYS A 27 -2.79 11.30 11.87
C LYS A 27 -1.64 11.32 12.88
N ARG A 28 -1.41 10.21 13.58
CA ARG A 28 -0.29 10.04 14.53
C ARG A 28 1.04 9.76 13.85
N GLN A 29 1.03 9.41 12.57
CA GLN A 29 2.25 9.13 11.84
C GLN A 29 3.00 10.45 11.59
N ASP A 30 4.00 10.69 12.43
CA ASP A 30 4.89 11.86 12.38
C ASP A 30 5.95 11.70 11.29
N ASP A 31 6.43 12.86 10.81
CA ASP A 31 7.47 13.15 9.82
C ASP A 31 7.60 12.26 8.57
N PHE A 32 7.76 12.93 7.42
CA PHE A 32 8.03 12.26 6.15
C PHE A 32 9.27 11.38 6.25
N VAL A 33 9.18 10.16 5.72
CA VAL A 33 10.35 9.30 5.55
C VAL A 33 11.39 10.03 4.71
N ASP A 34 12.59 10.23 5.26
CA ASP A 34 13.71 10.77 4.51
C ASP A 34 14.30 9.69 3.59
N TYR A 35 13.75 9.61 2.39
CA TYR A 35 14.22 8.65 1.39
C TYR A 35 15.67 8.86 0.96
N LYS A 36 16.30 10.02 1.26
CA LYS A 36 17.71 10.26 0.91
C LYS A 36 18.67 9.52 1.83
N SER A 37 18.29 9.27 3.08
CA SER A 37 19.14 8.59 4.06
C SER A 37 18.90 7.08 4.14
N LEU A 38 17.96 6.54 3.36
CA LEU A 38 17.71 5.10 3.33
C LEU A 38 18.83 4.36 2.60
N ASP A 39 19.38 3.33 3.25
CA ASP A 39 20.35 2.41 2.64
C ASP A 39 19.75 1.60 1.49
N LYS A 40 18.44 1.33 1.58
CA LYS A 40 17.69 0.57 0.58
C LYS A 40 16.28 1.12 0.39
N LEU A 41 15.87 1.30 -0.87
CA LEU A 41 14.53 1.68 -1.27
C LEU A 41 13.71 0.43 -1.61
N ILE A 42 12.65 0.17 -0.85
CA ILE A 42 11.74 -0.96 -1.12
C ILE A 42 10.60 -0.48 -2.00
N ILE A 43 10.52 -1.00 -3.23
CA ILE A 43 9.44 -0.66 -4.18
C ILE A 43 8.44 -1.80 -4.26
N GLY A 44 7.29 -1.60 -3.63
CA GLY A 44 6.16 -2.53 -3.71
C GLY A 44 5.43 -2.39 -5.06
N VAL A 45 5.01 -3.53 -5.60
CA VAL A 45 4.33 -3.61 -6.90
C VAL A 45 2.92 -4.16 -6.67
N CYS A 46 1.89 -3.40 -7.05
CA CYS A 46 0.49 -3.81 -6.92
C CYS A 46 -0.19 -3.77 -8.28
N GLY A 47 -0.41 -4.95 -8.86
CA GLY A 47 -0.94 -5.10 -10.22
C GLY A 47 -2.45 -4.84 -10.36
N GLY A 48 -3.21 -4.82 -9.26
CA GLY A 48 -4.68 -4.73 -9.35
C GLY A 48 -5.29 -5.83 -10.21
N ASP A 49 -6.41 -5.52 -10.87
CA ASP A 49 -7.19 -6.46 -11.69
C ASP A 49 -7.18 -6.09 -13.19
N GLY A 50 -7.70 -6.99 -14.03
CA GLY A 50 -7.83 -6.77 -15.47
C GLY A 50 -6.47 -6.74 -16.18
N ILE A 51 -6.17 -5.66 -16.91
CA ILE A 51 -4.87 -5.47 -17.58
C ILE A 51 -3.79 -4.91 -16.64
N GLY A 52 -4.16 -4.57 -15.40
CA GLY A 52 -3.25 -3.99 -14.42
C GLY A 52 -1.96 -4.79 -14.21
N PRO A 53 -1.99 -6.14 -14.04
CA PRO A 53 -0.78 -6.93 -13.86
C PRO A 53 0.24 -6.77 -14.98
N VAL A 54 -0.21 -6.67 -16.24
CA VAL A 54 0.67 -6.51 -17.40
C VAL A 54 1.30 -5.11 -17.42
N ILE A 55 0.50 -4.05 -17.19
CA ILE A 55 1.00 -2.67 -17.15
C ILE A 55 2.03 -2.51 -16.03
N THR A 56 1.73 -3.09 -14.88
CA THR A 56 2.56 -2.99 -13.69
C THR A 56 3.87 -3.77 -13.85
N ASP A 57 3.86 -4.93 -14.51
CA ASP A 57 5.08 -5.68 -14.82
C ASP A 57 5.98 -4.92 -15.82
N GLU A 58 5.40 -4.35 -16.87
CA GLU A 58 6.15 -3.53 -17.82
C GLU A 58 6.73 -2.26 -17.17
N SER A 59 5.97 -1.65 -16.25
CA SER A 59 6.44 -0.51 -15.46
C SER A 59 7.60 -0.91 -14.54
N ALA A 60 7.52 -2.07 -13.89
CA ALA A 60 8.61 -2.61 -13.07
C ALA A 60 9.86 -2.93 -13.90
N ARG A 61 9.71 -3.44 -15.13
CA ARG A 61 10.81 -3.69 -16.06
C ARG A 61 11.53 -2.40 -16.45
N VAL A 62 10.79 -1.36 -16.83
CA VAL A 62 11.37 -0.04 -17.16
C VAL A 62 12.05 0.58 -15.94
N LEU A 63 11.44 0.48 -14.76
CA LEU A 63 12.01 1.02 -13.53
C LEU A 63 13.34 0.34 -13.17
N LYS A 64 13.43 -1.00 -13.29
CA LYS A 64 14.69 -1.74 -13.11
C LYS A 64 15.77 -1.33 -14.11
N TYR A 65 15.38 -1.02 -15.35
CA TYR A 65 16.31 -0.53 -16.35
C TYR A 65 16.85 0.87 -16.01
N LEU A 66 15.98 1.78 -15.55
CA LEU A 66 16.38 3.13 -15.16
C LEU A 66 17.24 3.16 -13.89
N LEU A 67 17.03 2.21 -12.96
CA LEU A 67 17.74 2.08 -11.70
C LEU A 67 18.79 0.96 -11.72
N ALA A 68 19.33 0.64 -12.90
CA ALA A 68 20.19 -0.54 -13.07
C ALA A 68 21.42 -0.52 -12.14
N ASP A 69 22.00 0.66 -11.90
CA ASP A 69 23.16 0.83 -11.02
C ASP A 69 22.77 0.63 -9.54
N GLU A 70 21.64 1.20 -9.11
CA GLU A 70 21.13 1.04 -7.75
C GLU A 70 20.70 -0.40 -7.45
N VAL A 71 20.08 -1.08 -8.41
CA VAL A 71 19.72 -2.51 -8.32
C VAL A 71 20.99 -3.37 -8.22
N SER A 72 21.99 -3.09 -9.06
CA SER A 72 23.28 -3.80 -9.03
C SER A 72 24.03 -3.57 -7.71
N ALA A 73 23.89 -2.39 -7.12
CA ALA A 73 24.44 -2.03 -5.82
C ALA A 73 23.59 -2.52 -4.63
N GLY A 74 22.44 -3.17 -4.87
CA GLY A 74 21.54 -3.68 -3.83
C GLY A 74 20.74 -2.60 -3.08
N LYS A 75 20.74 -1.36 -3.58
CA LYS A 75 20.06 -0.20 -3.00
C LYS A 75 18.56 -0.13 -3.33
N VAL A 76 18.07 -0.94 -4.26
CA VAL A 76 16.65 -1.09 -4.62
C VAL A 76 16.32 -2.58 -4.67
#